data_AF-A0A316PZJ1-F1
#
_entry.id   AF-A0A316PZJ1-F1
#
_cell.length_a   1.000
_cell.length_b   1.000
_cell.length_c   1.000
_cell.angle_alpha   90.00
_cell.angle_beta   90.00
_cell.angle_gamma   90.00
#
_symmetry.space_group_name_H-M   'P 1'
#
loop_
_entity.id
_entity.type
_entity.pdbx_description
1 polymer ?
#
loop_
_entity_poly.entity_id
_entity_poly.type
_entity_poly.pdbx_seq_one_letter_code
_entity_poly.pdbx_strand_id
1 'polypeptide(L)'
;MKGSMEEILRFVERNDAFSIISHVAPDGDTIGSGTALSRILRRLGKRTENVCCDQVPDAYKFIPGAEEILLPEDARGFDAVIAVDCADKGRLGSAEGIFDRAGVTANIDHHGTNATYADNNMIEETAACAELIYRLGRALGAEIDAETANCLFAAIVTDTGSFAYSNVTKDTMTIAGELIASGADNSLINRLVYHNEPAGKVKMHAYALERLHLYSEGRIAIAMLTESEMETFGPEAYTEGIVEKLRDIDTVEIAAFLRQKGRDVKVSLRAKKYADVARVAAS
;
A
#
# COMPACT_ATOMS: atom_id res chain seq x y z
N MET A 1 -14.16 -11.78 -19.40
CA MET A 1 -12.96 -10.93 -19.43
C MET A 1 -12.92 -10.24 -18.07
N LYS A 2 -11.79 -10.30 -17.35
CA LYS A 2 -11.57 -9.36 -16.24
C LYS A 2 -11.53 -7.95 -16.89
N GLY A 3 -12.20 -6.95 -16.32
CA GLY A 3 -12.58 -5.71 -17.03
C GLY A 3 -11.42 -4.92 -17.65
N SER A 4 -11.74 -3.96 -18.51
CA SER A 4 -10.76 -3.27 -19.37
C SER A 4 -10.62 -1.76 -19.08
N MET A 5 -9.46 -1.20 -19.45
CA MET A 5 -9.21 0.26 -19.49
C MET A 5 -10.35 1.03 -20.17
N GLU A 6 -10.93 0.48 -21.23
CA GLU A 6 -12.00 1.10 -22.01
C GLU A 6 -13.31 1.25 -21.20
N GLU A 7 -13.58 0.33 -20.27
CA GLU A 7 -14.70 0.46 -19.33
C GLU A 7 -14.50 1.66 -18.42
N ILE A 8 -13.30 1.80 -17.84
CA ILE A 8 -12.97 2.90 -16.95
C ILE A 8 -12.96 4.24 -17.69
N LEU A 9 -12.44 4.30 -18.91
CA LEU A 9 -12.50 5.52 -19.73
C LEU A 9 -13.94 5.99 -19.94
N ARG A 10 -14.85 5.09 -20.35
CA ARG A 10 -16.28 5.42 -20.50
C ARG A 10 -16.93 5.82 -19.18
N PHE A 11 -16.57 5.16 -18.08
CA PHE A 11 -17.05 5.51 -16.75
C PHE A 11 -16.62 6.93 -16.36
N VAL A 12 -15.37 7.31 -16.61
CA VAL A 12 -14.85 8.65 -16.33
C VAL A 12 -15.51 9.71 -17.23
N GLU A 13 -15.72 9.40 -18.52
CA GLU A 13 -16.38 10.32 -19.46
C GLU A 13 -17.83 10.66 -19.06
N ARG A 14 -18.57 9.67 -18.54
CA ARG A 14 -20.00 9.79 -18.22
C ARG A 14 -20.30 10.48 -16.89
N ASN A 15 -19.30 10.67 -16.03
CA ASN A 15 -19.48 11.15 -14.66
C ASN A 15 -18.63 12.40 -14.41
N ASP A 16 -19.10 13.28 -13.53
CA ASP A 16 -18.45 14.57 -13.23
C ASP A 16 -17.93 14.70 -11.79
N ALA A 17 -18.30 13.78 -10.91
CA ALA A 17 -17.87 13.78 -9.52
C ALA A 17 -17.66 12.36 -9.01
N PHE A 18 -16.54 12.11 -8.33
CA PHE A 18 -16.13 10.76 -7.92
C PHE A 18 -15.75 10.70 -6.44
N SER A 19 -16.24 9.69 -5.73
CA SER A 19 -15.64 9.29 -4.45
C SER A 19 -14.64 8.17 -4.72
N ILE A 20 -13.39 8.39 -4.33
CA ILE A 20 -12.31 7.42 -4.49
C ILE A 20 -12.08 6.76 -3.13
N ILE A 21 -12.26 5.45 -3.05
CA ILE A 21 -12.19 4.71 -1.78
C ILE A 21 -10.94 3.82 -1.76
N SER A 22 -10.17 3.97 -0.69
CA SER A 22 -8.97 3.21 -0.35
C SER A 22 -9.29 2.10 0.65
N HIS A 23 -8.50 1.03 0.67
CA HIS A 23 -8.72 -0.10 1.58
C HIS A 23 -8.30 0.19 3.04
N VAL A 24 -8.80 -0.62 3.98
CA VAL A 24 -8.35 -0.70 5.40
C VAL A 24 -6.85 -0.89 5.50
N ALA A 25 -6.24 -0.31 6.53
CA ALA A 25 -4.79 -0.25 6.75
C ALA A 25 -4.05 0.20 5.48
N PRO A 26 -4.31 1.44 4.99
CA PRO A 26 -3.81 1.92 3.71
C PRO A 26 -2.27 1.97 3.72
N ASP A 27 -1.68 1.49 2.62
CA ASP A 27 -0.26 1.59 2.37
C ASP A 27 0.07 2.70 1.36
N GLY A 28 1.33 2.76 0.93
CA GLY A 28 1.77 3.78 -0.01
C GLY A 28 1.18 3.64 -1.41
N ASP A 29 0.84 2.42 -1.86
CA ASP A 29 0.20 2.24 -3.18
C ASP A 29 -1.24 2.72 -3.13
N THR A 30 -2.00 2.26 -2.15
CA THR A 30 -3.38 2.69 -1.93
C THR A 30 -3.50 4.22 -1.85
N ILE A 31 -2.63 4.87 -1.08
CA ILE A 31 -2.66 6.34 -0.92
C ILE A 31 -2.17 7.04 -2.18
N GLY A 32 -1.04 6.60 -2.74
CA GLY A 32 -0.44 7.23 -3.93
C GLY A 32 -1.33 7.08 -5.16
N SER A 33 -1.89 5.90 -5.40
CA SER A 33 -2.81 5.62 -6.50
C SER A 33 -4.12 6.40 -6.37
N GLY A 34 -4.74 6.43 -5.18
CA GLY A 34 -5.97 7.18 -4.95
C GLY A 34 -5.80 8.69 -5.14
N THR A 35 -4.76 9.26 -4.51
CA THR A 35 -4.46 10.70 -4.63
C THR A 35 -4.04 11.09 -6.05
N ALA A 36 -3.25 10.27 -6.75
CA ALA A 36 -2.90 10.51 -8.15
C ALA A 36 -4.13 10.50 -9.06
N LEU A 37 -5.03 9.52 -8.90
CA LEU A 37 -6.27 9.44 -9.66
C LEU A 37 -7.14 10.69 -9.40
N SER A 38 -7.27 11.09 -8.15
CA SER A 38 -7.99 12.30 -7.75
C SER A 38 -7.45 13.55 -8.46
N ARG A 39 -6.12 13.71 -8.51
CA ARG A 39 -5.46 14.83 -9.20
C ARG A 39 -5.66 14.80 -10.72
N ILE A 40 -5.53 13.62 -11.33
CA ILE A 40 -5.79 13.40 -12.76
C ILE A 40 -7.21 13.82 -13.11
N LEU A 41 -8.21 13.34 -12.36
CA LEU A 41 -9.62 13.65 -12.59
C LEU A 41 -9.91 15.15 -12.36
N ARG A 42 -9.35 15.77 -11.32
CA ARG A 42 -9.49 17.21 -11.06
C ARG A 42 -8.93 18.07 -12.21
N ARG A 43 -7.81 17.66 -12.82
CA ARG A 43 -7.23 18.32 -14.01
C ARG A 43 -8.12 18.26 -15.23
N LEU A 44 -8.97 17.24 -15.33
CA LEU A 44 -9.99 17.11 -16.36
C LEU A 44 -11.29 17.87 -16.03
N GLY A 45 -11.28 18.71 -15.00
CA GLY A 45 -12.44 19.50 -14.57
C GLY A 45 -13.46 18.70 -13.75
N LYS A 46 -13.13 17.48 -13.32
CA LYS A 46 -14.00 16.64 -12.49
C LYS A 46 -13.84 17.01 -11.02
N ARG A 47 -14.82 16.65 -10.20
CA ARG A 47 -14.77 16.81 -8.74
C ARG A 47 -14.41 15.48 -8.09
N THR A 48 -13.61 15.49 -7.04
CA THR A 48 -13.23 14.26 -6.36
C THR A 48 -13.11 14.46 -4.87
N GLU A 49 -13.42 13.41 -4.12
CA GLU A 49 -13.05 13.23 -2.71
C GLU A 49 -12.34 11.88 -2.57
N ASN A 50 -11.33 11.82 -1.70
CA ASN A 50 -10.68 10.57 -1.33
C ASN A 50 -11.16 10.15 0.05
N VAL A 51 -11.48 8.87 0.23
CA VAL A 51 -12.06 8.34 1.46
C VAL A 51 -11.33 7.08 1.88
N CYS A 52 -10.94 7.00 3.15
CA CYS A 52 -10.38 5.79 3.76
C CYS A 52 -10.95 5.63 5.17
N CYS A 53 -11.29 4.40 5.55
CA CYS A 53 -11.79 4.11 6.90
C CYS A 53 -10.74 4.29 8.00
N ASP A 54 -9.45 4.16 7.64
CA ASP A 54 -8.34 4.29 8.57
C ASP A 54 -7.55 5.57 8.30
N GLN A 55 -6.88 6.06 9.35
CA GLN A 55 -6.01 7.21 9.26
C GLN A 55 -4.78 6.92 8.39
N VAL A 56 -4.36 7.90 7.60
CA VAL A 56 -3.12 7.81 6.82
C VAL A 56 -1.92 7.64 7.75
N PRO A 57 -1.10 6.58 7.57
CA PRO A 57 0.14 6.41 8.32
C PRO A 57 1.08 7.60 8.17
N ASP A 58 1.79 7.96 9.24
CA ASP A 58 2.75 9.09 9.23
C ASP A 58 3.79 8.97 8.12
N ALA A 59 4.20 7.74 7.79
CA ALA A 59 5.14 7.44 6.72
C ALA A 59 4.65 7.91 5.33
N TYR A 60 3.35 8.08 5.12
CA TYR A 60 2.75 8.40 3.83
C TYR A 60 2.09 9.79 3.79
N LYS A 61 2.08 10.53 4.90
CA LYS A 61 1.53 11.90 4.97
C LYS A 61 2.23 12.92 4.07
N PHE A 62 3.42 12.58 3.57
CA PHE A 62 4.15 13.43 2.62
C PHE A 62 3.61 13.32 1.18
N ILE A 63 2.83 12.28 0.87
CA ILE A 63 2.26 12.07 -0.46
C ILE A 63 1.26 13.21 -0.74
N PRO A 64 1.39 13.92 -1.87
CA PRO A 64 0.51 15.06 -2.15
C PRO A 64 -0.99 14.69 -2.11
N GLY A 65 -1.76 15.39 -1.27
CA GLY A 65 -3.19 15.17 -1.10
C GLY A 65 -3.56 14.08 -0.11
N ALA A 66 -2.60 13.45 0.56
CA ALA A 66 -2.86 12.45 1.60
C ALA A 66 -3.58 13.06 2.82
N GLU A 67 -3.31 14.32 3.13
CA GLU A 67 -3.96 15.11 4.16
C GLU A 67 -5.43 15.46 3.85
N GLU A 68 -5.84 15.34 2.59
CA GLU A 68 -7.23 15.55 2.15
C GLU A 68 -8.08 14.28 2.21
N ILE A 69 -7.50 13.14 2.60
CA ILE A 69 -8.23 11.88 2.72
C ILE A 69 -9.19 11.96 3.90
N LEU A 70 -10.48 11.80 3.61
CA LEU A 70 -11.57 11.90 4.57
C LEU A 70 -11.86 10.55 5.22
N LEU A 71 -12.34 10.59 6.46
CA LEU A 71 -13.04 9.45 7.05
C LEU A 71 -14.43 9.30 6.40
N PRO A 72 -15.03 8.09 6.40
CA PRO A 72 -16.31 7.85 5.73
C PRO A 72 -17.46 8.71 6.27
N GLU A 73 -17.45 9.05 7.55
CA GLU A 73 -18.44 9.94 8.18
C GLU A 73 -18.36 11.40 7.72
N ASP A 74 -17.19 11.85 7.23
CA ASP A 74 -16.95 13.20 6.75
C ASP A 74 -17.11 13.33 5.22
N ALA A 75 -17.21 12.20 4.52
CA ALA A 75 -17.35 12.15 3.07
C ALA A 75 -18.75 12.58 2.61
N ARG A 76 -18.83 13.26 1.46
CA ARG A 76 -20.12 13.64 0.85
C ARG A 76 -20.83 12.43 0.26
N GLY A 77 -20.09 11.49 -0.32
CA GLY A 77 -20.59 10.36 -1.08
C GLY A 77 -21.16 10.79 -2.43
N PHE A 78 -20.32 10.86 -3.46
CA PHE A 78 -20.75 11.04 -4.84
C PHE A 78 -21.34 9.76 -5.43
N ASP A 79 -22.11 9.92 -6.50
CA ASP A 79 -22.88 8.84 -7.12
C ASP A 79 -22.01 7.88 -7.97
N ALA A 80 -20.87 8.37 -8.46
CA ALA A 80 -19.85 7.56 -9.12
C ALA A 80 -18.73 7.27 -8.13
N VAL A 81 -18.50 5.99 -7.82
CA VAL A 81 -17.51 5.58 -6.81
C VAL A 81 -16.44 4.71 -7.45
N ILE A 82 -15.18 4.95 -7.13
CA ILE A 82 -14.03 4.16 -7.59
C ILE A 82 -13.33 3.56 -6.37
N ALA A 83 -13.31 2.23 -6.26
CA ALA A 83 -12.41 1.55 -5.34
C ALA A 83 -11.04 1.39 -6.01
N VAL A 84 -9.98 1.87 -5.36
CA VAL A 84 -8.61 1.81 -5.87
C VAL A 84 -7.77 0.89 -5.01
N ASP A 85 -6.96 0.05 -5.66
CA ASP A 85 -6.02 -0.85 -5.00
C ASP A 85 -6.72 -1.75 -3.97
N CYS A 86 -7.86 -2.33 -4.34
CA CYS A 86 -8.70 -3.09 -3.43
C CYS A 86 -9.23 -4.35 -4.13
N ALA A 87 -8.67 -5.50 -3.76
CA ALA A 87 -9.00 -6.80 -4.32
C ALA A 87 -10.35 -7.38 -3.84
N ASP A 88 -10.76 -7.00 -2.62
CA ASP A 88 -11.93 -7.51 -1.94
C ASP A 88 -12.72 -6.33 -1.37
N LYS A 89 -13.99 -6.23 -1.78
CA LYS A 89 -14.92 -5.20 -1.32
C LYS A 89 -14.99 -5.08 0.21
N GLY A 90 -14.87 -6.19 0.95
CA GLY A 90 -14.89 -6.14 2.42
C GLY A 90 -13.71 -5.35 3.02
N ARG A 91 -12.62 -5.14 2.26
CA ARG A 91 -11.50 -4.28 2.66
C ARG A 91 -11.80 -2.79 2.52
N LEU A 92 -12.95 -2.38 1.97
CA LEU A 92 -13.39 -0.98 2.02
C LEU A 92 -13.79 -0.55 3.45
N GLY A 93 -13.99 -1.52 4.37
CA GLY A 93 -14.27 -1.25 5.78
C GLY A 93 -15.55 -0.42 5.97
N SER A 94 -15.51 0.57 6.86
CA SER A 94 -16.67 1.45 7.10
C SER A 94 -17.04 2.32 5.89
N ALA A 95 -16.19 2.42 4.86
CA ALA A 95 -16.49 3.11 3.61
C ALA A 95 -17.34 2.27 2.64
N GLU A 96 -17.55 0.97 2.89
CA GLU A 96 -18.33 0.07 2.02
C GLU A 96 -19.74 0.63 1.77
N GLY A 97 -20.36 1.27 2.77
CA GLY A 97 -21.67 1.88 2.62
C GLY A 97 -21.73 3.02 1.60
N ILE A 98 -20.62 3.72 1.34
CA ILE A 98 -20.54 4.72 0.26
C ILE A 98 -20.57 4.03 -1.10
N PHE A 99 -19.83 2.93 -1.24
CA PHE A 99 -19.79 2.12 -2.45
C PHE A 99 -21.17 1.49 -2.77
N ASP A 100 -21.87 0.97 -1.75
CA ASP A 100 -23.17 0.31 -1.92
C ASP A 100 -24.32 1.24 -2.32
N ARG A 101 -24.20 2.53 -1.97
CA ARG A 101 -25.21 3.54 -2.31
C ARG A 101 -24.92 4.26 -3.62
N ALA A 102 -23.79 3.97 -4.25
CA ALA A 102 -23.40 4.58 -5.51
C ALA A 102 -24.36 4.15 -6.64
N GLY A 103 -24.75 5.10 -7.49
CA GLY A 103 -25.49 4.82 -8.72
C GLY A 103 -24.65 4.06 -9.76
N VAL A 104 -23.32 4.21 -9.71
CA VAL A 104 -22.41 3.43 -10.56
C VAL A 104 -21.04 3.28 -9.90
N THR A 105 -20.48 2.07 -9.97
CA THR A 105 -19.21 1.73 -9.33
C THR A 105 -18.11 1.36 -10.33
N ALA A 106 -16.87 1.62 -9.93
CA ALA A 106 -15.69 1.18 -10.63
C ALA A 106 -14.64 0.61 -9.66
N ASN A 107 -13.79 -0.29 -10.15
CA ASN A 107 -12.62 -0.78 -9.41
C ASN A 107 -11.39 -0.83 -10.31
N ILE A 108 -10.29 -0.26 -9.83
CA ILE A 108 -8.97 -0.30 -10.48
C ILE A 108 -8.02 -0.95 -9.50
N ASP A 109 -7.48 -2.10 -9.85
CA ASP A 109 -6.70 -2.91 -8.92
C ASP A 109 -5.75 -3.86 -9.66
N HIS A 110 -4.63 -4.19 -9.03
CA HIS A 110 -3.59 -5.01 -9.63
C HIS A 110 -3.49 -6.44 -9.05
N HIS A 111 -4.30 -6.76 -8.04
CA HIS A 111 -4.25 -8.05 -7.39
C HIS A 111 -4.92 -9.14 -8.25
N GLY A 112 -4.17 -10.21 -8.57
CA GLY A 112 -4.70 -11.35 -9.33
C GLY A 112 -5.89 -12.06 -8.67
N THR A 113 -6.02 -11.91 -7.35
CA THR A 113 -7.09 -12.46 -6.50
C THR A 113 -8.41 -11.68 -6.55
N ASN A 114 -8.44 -10.52 -7.22
CA ASN A 114 -9.61 -9.65 -7.24
C ASN A 114 -10.83 -10.34 -7.90
N ALA A 115 -11.98 -10.21 -7.25
CA ALA A 115 -13.25 -10.84 -7.63
C ALA A 115 -14.07 -10.06 -8.67
N THR A 116 -13.58 -8.93 -9.19
CA THR A 116 -14.27 -8.05 -10.17
C THR A 116 -15.66 -7.63 -9.68
N TYR A 117 -15.72 -6.97 -8.52
CA TYR A 117 -16.97 -6.74 -7.79
C TYR A 117 -17.70 -5.44 -8.13
N ALA A 118 -17.10 -4.55 -8.94
CA ALA A 118 -17.71 -3.29 -9.37
C ALA A 118 -18.47 -3.43 -10.69
N ASP A 119 -19.29 -2.43 -11.04
CA ASP A 119 -19.98 -2.39 -12.35
C ASP A 119 -18.99 -2.24 -13.52
N ASN A 120 -17.87 -1.54 -13.29
CA ASN A 120 -16.79 -1.31 -14.26
C ASN A 120 -15.46 -1.72 -13.61
N ASN A 121 -14.63 -2.51 -14.28
CA ASN A 121 -13.40 -2.99 -13.64
C ASN A 121 -12.19 -2.77 -14.57
N MET A 122 -11.03 -2.47 -14.00
CA MET A 122 -9.73 -2.53 -14.67
C MET A 122 -8.81 -3.31 -13.76
N ILE A 123 -8.74 -4.63 -14.01
CA ILE A 123 -7.97 -5.57 -13.20
C ILE A 123 -6.85 -6.16 -14.05
N GLU A 124 -5.61 -5.79 -13.74
CA GLU A 124 -4.42 -6.26 -14.46
C GLU A 124 -3.27 -6.45 -13.48
N GLU A 125 -2.62 -7.62 -13.52
CA GLU A 125 -1.47 -7.91 -12.65
C GLU A 125 -0.25 -7.07 -13.07
N THR A 126 -0.05 -5.93 -12.38
CA THR A 126 1.13 -5.06 -12.46
C THR A 126 1.88 -5.04 -11.14
N ALA A 127 3.04 -4.39 -11.09
CA ALA A 127 3.84 -4.34 -9.87
C ALA A 127 3.28 -3.40 -8.79
N ALA A 128 2.38 -2.50 -9.18
CA ALA A 128 1.62 -1.59 -8.32
C ALA A 128 0.34 -1.16 -9.06
N CYS A 129 -0.73 -0.81 -8.34
CA CYS A 129 -1.93 -0.18 -8.88
C CYS A 129 -1.60 1.16 -9.57
N ALA A 130 -0.58 1.87 -9.10
CA ALA A 130 -0.14 3.13 -9.70
C ALA A 130 0.27 3.02 -11.18
N GLU A 131 0.73 1.85 -11.65
CA GLU A 131 0.98 1.65 -13.07
C GLU A 131 -0.31 1.75 -13.90
N LEU A 132 -1.43 1.22 -13.37
CA LEU A 132 -2.74 1.30 -14.01
C LEU A 132 -3.25 2.75 -14.02
N ILE A 133 -3.09 3.47 -12.90
CA ILE A 133 -3.47 4.89 -12.79
C ILE A 133 -2.65 5.75 -13.74
N TYR A 134 -1.34 5.49 -13.88
CA TYR A 134 -0.50 6.17 -14.85
C TYR A 134 -1.02 5.97 -16.28
N ARG A 135 -1.24 4.72 -16.69
CA ARG A 135 -1.75 4.39 -18.03
C ARG A 135 -3.11 5.02 -18.30
N LEU A 136 -4.00 5.03 -17.30
CA LEU A 136 -5.31 5.68 -17.37
C LEU A 136 -5.18 7.19 -17.57
N GLY A 137 -4.32 7.86 -16.78
CA GLY A 137 -4.04 9.29 -16.93
C GLY A 137 -3.51 9.64 -18.33
N ARG A 138 -2.61 8.83 -18.87
CA ARG A 138 -2.11 8.98 -20.25
C ARG A 138 -3.22 8.81 -21.29
N ALA A 139 -4.08 7.81 -21.12
CA ALA A 139 -5.20 7.56 -22.03
C ALA A 139 -6.27 8.66 -22.01
N LEU A 140 -6.48 9.29 -20.85
CA LEU A 140 -7.35 10.47 -20.68
C LEU A 140 -6.72 11.77 -21.21
N GLY A 141 -5.45 11.75 -21.65
CA GLY A 141 -4.73 12.94 -22.08
C GLY A 141 -4.42 13.93 -20.96
N ALA A 142 -4.44 13.48 -19.70
CA ALA A 142 -4.10 14.32 -18.56
C ALA A 142 -2.58 14.54 -18.48
N GLU A 143 -2.19 15.78 -18.19
CA GLU A 143 -0.79 16.08 -17.85
C GLU A 143 -0.45 15.44 -16.49
N ILE A 144 0.74 14.84 -16.40
CA ILE A 144 1.29 14.31 -15.14
C ILE A 144 2.36 15.30 -14.66
N ASP A 145 2.00 16.19 -13.74
CA ASP A 145 2.92 17.13 -13.09
C ASP A 145 3.75 16.46 -12.00
N ALA A 146 4.70 17.22 -11.43
CA ALA A 146 5.57 16.74 -10.36
C ALA A 146 4.80 16.20 -9.15
N GLU A 147 3.70 16.83 -8.73
CA GLU A 147 2.92 16.34 -7.58
C GLU A 147 2.22 15.00 -7.90
N THR A 148 1.57 14.89 -9.06
CA THR A 148 0.95 13.63 -9.51
C THR A 148 2.01 12.55 -9.72
N ALA A 149 3.17 12.93 -10.25
CA ALA A 149 4.31 12.03 -10.42
C ALA A 149 4.85 11.54 -9.08
N ASN A 150 4.93 12.39 -8.06
CA ASN A 150 5.32 11.99 -6.71
C ASN A 150 4.31 11.02 -6.07
N CYS A 151 3.00 11.23 -6.27
CA CYS A 151 1.97 10.27 -5.82
C CYS A 151 2.18 8.88 -6.43
N LEU A 152 2.27 8.82 -7.77
CA LEU A 152 2.45 7.56 -8.51
C LEU A 152 3.78 6.89 -8.20
N PHE A 153 4.86 7.68 -8.08
CA PHE A 153 6.19 7.14 -7.82
C PHE A 153 6.30 6.60 -6.39
N ALA A 154 5.70 7.28 -5.40
CA ALA A 154 5.65 6.78 -4.03
C ALA A 154 4.95 5.42 -3.96
N ALA A 155 3.80 5.29 -4.62
CA ALA A 155 3.07 4.04 -4.74
C ALA A 155 3.90 2.89 -5.36
N ILE A 156 4.54 3.14 -6.51
CA ILE A 156 5.41 2.15 -7.15
C ILE A 156 6.57 1.77 -6.23
N VAL A 157 7.22 2.75 -5.59
CA VAL A 157 8.34 2.49 -4.66
C VAL A 157 7.90 1.60 -3.51
N THR A 158 6.74 1.84 -2.91
CA THR A 158 6.29 1.05 -1.76
C THR A 158 5.94 -0.38 -2.12
N ASP A 159 5.25 -0.60 -3.23
CA ASP A 159 4.75 -1.94 -3.59
C ASP A 159 5.80 -2.84 -4.28
N THR A 160 6.90 -2.22 -4.72
CA THR A 160 8.06 -2.92 -5.29
C THR A 160 9.22 -3.09 -4.30
N GLY A 161 9.07 -2.59 -3.07
CA GLY A 161 10.16 -2.60 -2.08
C GLY A 161 11.37 -1.80 -2.55
N SER A 162 11.14 -0.62 -3.11
CA SER A 162 12.14 0.17 -3.83
C SER A 162 12.78 -0.62 -4.97
N PHE A 163 11.95 -1.20 -5.82
CA PHE A 163 12.34 -1.99 -7.00
C PHE A 163 13.15 -3.26 -6.70
N ALA A 164 13.09 -3.78 -5.48
CA ALA A 164 13.84 -4.97 -5.05
C ALA A 164 13.04 -6.28 -5.19
N TYR A 165 11.71 -6.20 -5.27
CA TYR A 165 10.83 -7.37 -5.31
C TYR A 165 10.72 -7.96 -6.73
N SER A 166 10.33 -9.24 -6.81
CA SER A 166 10.26 -9.98 -8.08
C SER A 166 9.08 -9.59 -8.97
N ASN A 167 8.16 -8.76 -8.48
CA ASN A 167 7.04 -8.20 -9.25
C ASN A 167 7.47 -7.08 -10.21
N VAL A 168 8.68 -6.52 -10.05
CA VAL A 168 9.18 -5.44 -10.91
C VAL A 168 9.37 -5.92 -12.35
N THR A 169 8.80 -5.17 -13.29
CA THR A 169 8.90 -5.46 -14.73
C THR A 169 9.63 -4.37 -15.51
N LYS A 170 9.85 -4.60 -16.81
CA LYS A 170 10.32 -3.57 -17.74
C LYS A 170 9.39 -2.34 -17.73
N ASP A 171 8.08 -2.57 -17.69
CA ASP A 171 7.09 -1.49 -17.75
C ASP A 171 7.11 -0.68 -16.46
N THR A 172 7.22 -1.34 -15.30
CA THR A 172 7.43 -0.71 -13.99
C THR A 172 8.61 0.26 -14.03
N MET A 173 9.77 -0.18 -14.52
CA MET A 173 10.98 0.65 -14.62
C MET A 173 10.85 1.78 -15.65
N THR A 174 10.13 1.53 -16.75
CA THR A 174 9.88 2.55 -17.79
C THR A 174 8.99 3.67 -17.23
N ILE A 175 7.88 3.31 -16.59
CA ILE A 175 6.95 4.25 -15.94
C ILE A 175 7.70 5.04 -14.86
N ALA A 176 8.46 4.37 -14.00
CA ALA A 176 9.26 5.04 -12.97
C ALA A 176 10.21 6.10 -13.56
N GLY A 177 10.87 5.79 -14.68
CA GLY A 177 11.72 6.75 -15.40
C GLY A 177 10.94 7.95 -15.96
N GLU A 178 9.75 7.71 -16.51
CA GLU A 178 8.86 8.77 -17.00
C GLU A 178 8.34 9.67 -15.87
N LEU A 179 8.00 9.10 -14.71
CA LEU A 179 7.58 9.85 -13.53
C LEU A 179 8.72 10.73 -12.98
N ILE A 180 9.96 10.23 -12.96
CA ILE A 180 11.14 11.03 -12.61
C ILE A 180 11.30 12.18 -13.61
N ALA A 181 11.14 11.92 -14.91
CA ALA A 181 11.18 12.97 -15.93
C ALA A 181 10.07 14.02 -15.76
N SER A 182 8.91 13.61 -15.23
CA SER A 182 7.79 14.49 -14.84
C SER A 182 8.00 15.21 -13.50
N GLY A 183 9.09 14.97 -12.78
CA GLY A 183 9.45 15.66 -11.55
C GLY A 183 9.22 14.89 -10.24
N ALA A 184 9.05 13.57 -10.30
CA ALA A 184 9.08 12.74 -9.09
C ALA A 184 10.47 12.78 -8.42
N ASP A 185 10.52 13.04 -7.12
CA ASP A 185 11.76 13.08 -6.35
C ASP A 185 12.02 11.73 -5.68
N ASN A 186 12.73 10.87 -6.41
CA ASN A 186 13.13 9.54 -5.93
C ASN A 186 13.88 9.60 -4.58
N SER A 187 14.74 10.60 -4.38
CA SER A 187 15.56 10.70 -3.17
C SER A 187 14.71 11.11 -1.97
N LEU A 188 13.79 12.05 -2.16
CA LEU A 188 12.86 12.47 -1.11
C LEU A 188 11.95 11.33 -0.71
N ILE A 189 11.32 10.68 -1.69
CA ILE A 189 10.35 9.60 -1.48
C ILE A 189 11.01 8.45 -0.71
N ASN A 190 12.15 7.92 -1.19
CA ASN A 190 12.84 6.83 -0.50
C ASN A 190 13.31 7.24 0.90
N ARG A 191 13.75 8.50 1.08
CA ARG A 191 14.16 8.98 2.39
C ARG A 191 13.00 8.98 3.38
N LEU A 192 11.82 9.48 2.97
CA LEU A 192 10.67 9.58 3.85
C LEU A 192 10.02 8.22 4.13
N VAL A 193 9.98 7.32 3.14
CA VAL A 193 9.42 5.97 3.29
C VAL A 193 10.35 5.03 4.07
N TYR A 194 11.63 4.96 3.71
CA TYR A 194 12.54 3.93 4.21
C TYR A 194 13.70 4.43 5.08
N HIS A 195 14.01 5.73 5.07
CA HIS A 195 15.18 6.28 5.77
C HIS A 195 14.82 7.43 6.72
N ASN A 196 13.65 7.35 7.34
CA ASN A 196 13.16 8.33 8.31
C ASN A 196 12.53 7.65 9.54
N GLU A 197 13.22 6.63 10.07
CA GLU A 197 12.73 5.91 11.24
C GLU A 197 12.95 6.71 12.54
N PRO A 198 11.96 6.72 13.45
CA PRO A 198 12.15 7.29 14.78
C PRO A 198 13.28 6.60 15.55
N ALA A 199 14.05 7.35 16.33
CA ALA A 199 15.16 6.80 17.11
C ALA A 199 14.72 5.68 18.07
N GLY A 200 13.50 5.76 18.61
CA GLY A 200 12.89 4.69 19.42
C GLY A 200 12.75 3.39 18.65
N LYS A 201 12.29 3.45 17.39
CA LYS A 201 12.18 2.28 16.50
C LYS A 201 13.55 1.65 16.26
N VAL A 202 14.55 2.45 15.89
CA VAL A 202 15.91 1.96 15.66
C VAL A 202 16.48 1.26 16.91
N LYS A 203 16.28 1.83 18.10
CA LYS A 203 16.72 1.24 19.38
C LYS A 203 15.95 -0.04 19.72
N MET A 204 14.64 -0.09 19.49
CA MET A 204 13.83 -1.29 19.71
C MET A 204 14.31 -2.44 18.80
N HIS A 205 14.58 -2.15 17.53
CA HIS A 205 15.12 -3.16 16.61
C HIS A 205 16.50 -3.64 17.07
N ALA A 206 17.40 -2.74 17.48
CA ALA A 206 18.70 -3.15 18.01
C ALA A 206 18.54 -4.09 19.23
N TYR A 207 17.67 -3.73 20.17
CA TYR A 207 17.37 -4.54 21.35
C TYR A 207 16.79 -5.92 21.00
N ALA A 208 15.88 -5.99 20.02
CA ALA A 208 15.35 -7.27 19.55
C ALA A 208 16.41 -8.14 18.88
N LEU A 209 17.29 -7.54 18.08
CA LEU A 209 18.37 -8.25 17.38
C LEU A 209 19.43 -8.78 18.35
N GLU A 210 19.77 -8.05 19.40
CA GLU A 210 20.66 -8.55 20.47
C GLU A 210 20.13 -9.81 21.17
N ARG A 211 18.80 -10.01 21.14
CA ARG A 211 18.11 -11.14 21.77
C ARG A 211 17.78 -12.28 20.79
N LEU A 212 18.25 -12.19 19.55
CA LEU A 212 18.01 -13.23 18.58
C LEU A 212 18.67 -14.55 19.03
N HIS A 213 17.98 -15.64 18.80
CA HIS A 213 18.47 -17.00 19.02
C HIS A 213 18.39 -17.78 17.70
N LEU A 214 19.48 -18.44 17.36
CA LEU A 214 19.57 -19.30 16.18
C LEU A 214 19.33 -20.76 16.57
N TYR A 215 18.48 -21.43 15.81
CA TYR A 215 18.15 -22.85 15.94
C TYR A 215 18.45 -23.59 14.63
N SER A 216 18.44 -24.92 14.70
CA SER A 216 18.62 -25.79 13.53
C SER A 216 19.86 -25.42 12.71
N GLU A 217 21.01 -25.31 13.38
CA GLU A 217 22.30 -24.96 12.76
C GLU A 217 22.26 -23.61 12.01
N GLY A 218 21.55 -22.62 12.56
CA GLY A 218 21.45 -21.28 11.98
C GLY A 218 20.33 -21.11 10.94
N ARG A 219 19.54 -22.15 10.67
CA ARG A 219 18.42 -22.09 9.70
C ARG A 219 17.16 -21.42 10.22
N ILE A 220 17.02 -21.28 11.53
CA ILE A 220 15.85 -20.64 12.15
C ILE A 220 16.33 -19.53 13.07
N ALA A 221 15.84 -18.30 12.90
CA ALA A 221 16.09 -17.18 13.81
C ALA A 221 14.82 -16.79 14.55
N ILE A 222 14.92 -16.64 15.86
CA ILE A 222 13.80 -16.23 16.71
C ILE A 222 14.23 -15.10 17.63
N ALA A 223 13.42 -14.05 17.75
CA ALA A 223 13.54 -13.06 18.82
C ALA A 223 12.17 -12.84 19.49
N MET A 224 12.20 -12.45 20.77
CA MET A 224 10.99 -12.18 21.54
C MET A 224 11.14 -10.94 22.40
N LEU A 225 10.12 -10.08 22.40
CA LEU A 225 9.99 -8.93 23.30
C LEU A 225 8.72 -9.03 24.14
N THR A 226 8.84 -8.67 25.42
CA THR A 226 7.69 -8.46 26.30
C THR A 226 7.05 -7.09 26.07
N GLU A 227 5.82 -6.90 26.55
CA GLU A 227 5.12 -5.61 26.46
C GLU A 227 5.90 -4.50 27.20
N SER A 228 6.36 -4.81 28.42
CA SER A 228 7.20 -3.92 29.22
C SER A 228 8.54 -3.57 28.57
N GLU A 229 9.15 -4.48 27.80
CA GLU A 229 10.39 -4.19 27.06
C GLU A 229 10.10 -3.21 25.90
N MET A 230 9.01 -3.42 25.15
CA MET A 230 8.64 -2.55 24.02
C MET A 230 8.27 -1.14 24.46
N GLU A 231 7.52 -0.99 25.56
CA GLU A 231 7.08 0.31 26.10
C GLU A 231 8.25 1.27 26.36
N THR A 232 9.45 0.76 26.67
CA THR A 232 10.64 1.59 26.90
C THR A 232 11.15 2.32 25.65
N PHE A 233 10.75 1.88 24.45
CA PHE A 233 11.25 2.40 23.18
C PHE A 233 10.21 3.20 22.39
N GLY A 234 8.92 2.90 22.56
CA GLY A 234 7.85 3.59 21.85
C GLY A 234 6.64 2.68 21.54
N PRO A 235 5.78 3.07 20.58
CA PRO A 235 4.58 2.31 20.23
C PRO A 235 4.89 0.91 19.71
N GLU A 236 3.96 -0.03 19.89
CA GLU A 236 4.06 -1.43 19.40
C GLU A 236 4.33 -1.51 17.89
N ALA A 237 3.85 -0.53 17.11
CA ALA A 237 4.10 -0.43 15.67
C ALA A 237 5.61 -0.37 15.31
N TYR A 238 6.47 0.05 16.24
CA TYR A 238 7.92 0.03 16.06
C TYR A 238 8.53 -1.37 15.98
N THR A 239 7.74 -2.43 16.16
CA THR A 239 8.19 -3.81 15.91
C THR A 239 8.20 -4.21 14.44
N GLU A 240 7.56 -3.45 13.56
CA GLU A 240 7.51 -3.72 12.12
C GLU A 240 8.89 -3.67 11.47
N GLY A 241 9.27 -4.74 10.77
CA GLY A 241 10.58 -4.90 10.13
C GLY A 241 11.58 -5.73 10.95
N ILE A 242 11.27 -6.11 12.19
CA ILE A 242 12.19 -6.95 13.00
C ILE A 242 12.32 -8.35 12.40
N VAL A 243 11.21 -9.00 12.04
CA VAL A 243 11.24 -10.37 11.50
C VAL A 243 11.95 -10.44 10.15
N GLU A 244 11.85 -9.39 9.33
CA GLU A 244 12.58 -9.26 8.06
C GLU A 244 14.10 -9.19 8.33
N LYS A 245 14.55 -8.36 9.28
CA LYS A 245 15.97 -8.30 9.66
C LYS A 245 16.52 -9.65 10.16
N LEU A 246 15.71 -10.43 10.89
CA LEU A 246 16.08 -11.78 11.31
C LEU A 246 16.19 -12.74 10.10
N ARG A 247 15.25 -12.65 9.15
CA ARG A 247 15.26 -13.46 7.92
C ARG A 247 16.50 -13.16 7.08
N ASP A 248 16.93 -11.91 7.03
CA ASP A 248 18.01 -11.46 6.15
C ASP A 248 19.41 -12.01 6.54
N ILE A 249 19.56 -12.60 7.73
CA ILE A 249 20.77 -13.35 8.13
C ILE A 249 21.02 -14.48 7.12
N ASP A 250 22.20 -14.54 6.50
CA ASP A 250 22.54 -15.40 5.36
C ASP A 250 22.09 -16.87 5.51
N THR A 251 22.31 -17.49 6.68
CA THR A 251 21.95 -18.89 6.96
C THR A 251 20.46 -19.14 7.21
N VAL A 252 19.69 -18.10 7.55
CA VAL A 252 18.30 -18.25 8.01
C VAL A 252 17.36 -18.56 6.86
N GLU A 253 16.52 -19.58 7.03
CA GLU A 253 15.41 -19.89 6.15
C GLU A 253 14.07 -19.47 6.76
N ILE A 254 13.88 -19.65 8.07
CA ILE A 254 12.66 -19.26 8.79
C ILE A 254 13.01 -18.24 9.87
N ALA A 255 12.34 -17.11 9.88
CA ALA A 255 12.40 -16.13 10.95
C ALA A 255 11.07 -16.05 11.70
N ALA A 256 11.14 -15.94 13.03
CA ALA A 256 10.01 -15.69 13.89
C ALA A 256 10.30 -14.51 14.82
N PHE A 257 9.37 -13.56 14.87
CA PHE A 257 9.37 -12.52 15.90
C PHE A 257 8.13 -12.67 16.77
N LEU A 258 8.34 -12.83 18.07
CA LEU A 258 7.29 -12.99 19.06
C LEU A 258 7.17 -11.70 19.86
N ARG A 259 5.95 -11.20 20.01
CA ARG A 259 5.68 -10.06 20.89
C ARG A 259 4.51 -10.34 21.81
N GLN A 260 4.69 -10.07 23.10
CA GLN A 260 3.64 -10.21 24.08
C GLN A 260 2.51 -9.21 23.82
N LYS A 261 1.26 -9.64 23.98
CA LYS A 261 0.06 -8.80 23.96
C LYS A 261 -0.86 -9.25 25.08
N GLY A 262 -0.73 -8.62 26.26
CA GLY A 262 -1.40 -9.08 27.46
C GLY A 262 -1.02 -10.52 27.83
N ARG A 263 -1.99 -11.44 27.81
CA ARG A 263 -1.78 -12.88 28.07
C ARG A 263 -1.41 -13.68 26.81
N ASP A 264 -1.58 -13.07 25.65
CA ASP A 264 -1.32 -13.71 24.37
C ASP A 264 0.06 -13.31 23.84
N VAL A 265 0.51 -14.03 22.80
CA VAL A 265 1.72 -13.70 22.05
C VAL A 265 1.36 -13.63 20.58
N LYS A 266 1.65 -12.50 19.95
CA LYS A 266 1.56 -12.37 18.50
C LYS A 266 2.86 -12.85 17.88
N VAL A 267 2.74 -13.73 16.89
CA VAL A 267 3.88 -14.31 16.17
C VAL A 267 3.87 -13.81 14.73
N SER A 268 4.98 -13.20 14.31
CA SER A 268 5.25 -12.86 12.91
C SER A 268 6.24 -13.85 12.35
N LEU A 269 5.88 -14.54 11.26
CA LEU A 269 6.73 -15.51 10.58
C LEU A 269 7.11 -15.02 9.18
N ARG A 270 8.36 -15.31 8.76
CA ARG A 270 8.86 -15.10 7.40
C ARG A 270 9.71 -16.28 6.95
N ALA A 271 9.56 -16.66 5.69
CA ALA A 271 10.47 -17.57 5.01
C ALA A 271 11.39 -16.81 4.06
N LYS A 272 12.56 -17.38 3.74
CA LYS A 272 13.49 -16.80 2.77
C LYS A 272 13.37 -17.42 1.37
N LYS A 273 13.37 -18.75 1.24
CA LYS A 273 13.48 -19.39 -0.08
C LYS A 273 12.44 -20.46 -0.34
N TYR A 274 12.23 -21.40 0.58
CA TYR A 274 11.47 -22.62 0.32
C TYR A 274 10.52 -23.03 1.44
N ALA A 275 10.67 -22.48 2.65
CA ALA A 275 9.78 -22.83 3.75
C ALA A 275 8.37 -22.23 3.56
N ASP A 276 7.36 -23.01 3.88
CA ASP A 276 5.97 -22.55 3.93
C ASP A 276 5.58 -22.26 5.39
N VAL A 277 5.72 -21.01 5.79
CA VAL A 277 5.38 -20.56 7.15
C VAL A 277 3.87 -20.45 7.38
N ALA A 278 3.04 -20.41 6.33
CA ALA A 278 1.58 -20.40 6.48
C ALA A 278 1.09 -21.74 7.01
N ARG A 279 1.68 -22.85 6.54
CA ARG A 279 1.42 -24.19 7.09
C ARG A 279 1.81 -24.33 8.57
N VAL A 280 2.86 -23.64 9.01
CA VAL A 280 3.26 -23.60 10.42
C VAL A 280 2.29 -22.77 11.25
N ALA A 281 1.80 -21.65 10.72
CA ALA A 281 0.84 -20.79 11.42
C ALA A 281 -0.54 -21.45 11.61
N ALA A 282 -0.90 -22.42 10.75
CA ALA A 282 -2.19 -23.10 10.77
C ALA A 282 -2.26 -24.32 11.70
N SER A 283 -1.15 -24.71 12.37
CA SER A 283 -1.07 -25.87 13.27
C SER A 283 -1.27 -25.49 14.73
#